data_AF-A0A7C7S701-F1
#
_entry.id   AF-A0A7C7S701-F1
#
_cell.length_a   1.000
_cell.length_b   1.000
_cell.length_c   1.000
_cell.angle_alpha   90.00
_cell.angle_beta   90.00
_cell.angle_gamma   90.00
#
_symmetry.space_group_name_H-M   'P 1'
#
loop_
_entity.id
_entity.type
_entity.pdbx_description
1 polymer ?
#
loop_
_entity_poly.entity_id
_entity_poly.type
_entity_poly.pdbx_seq_one_letter_code
_entity_poly.pdbx_strand_id
1 'polypeptide(L)'
;MRQESLFEGFVRSDAGARGLMQIIPSTGHSIAAQSGWPPNYTDDDLYRPKVSLTFGAHYLAAQRSYFDGQLYPALAAYNAGPGNASIWWDLSGGDSDLFLEIIRYGETRDYIRGIYEVFSIYRRLYDRTP
;
A
#
# COMPACT_ATOMS: atom_id res chain seq x y z
N MET A 1 -4.24 -2.10 -5.43
CA MET A 1 -4.35 -2.87 -6.69
C MET A 1 -4.46 -1.99 -7.93
N ARG A 2 -5.60 -1.32 -8.22
CA ARG A 2 -5.78 -0.53 -9.47
C ARG A 2 -4.67 0.51 -9.69
N GLN A 3 -4.27 1.22 -8.64
CA GLN A 3 -3.18 2.20 -8.67
C GLN A 3 -1.80 1.55 -8.78
N GLU A 4 -1.63 0.36 -8.21
CA GLU A 4 -0.34 -0.34 -8.13
C GLU A 4 0.08 -0.94 -9.46
N SER A 5 -0.85 -1.61 -10.13
CA SER A 5 -0.52 -2.50 -11.26
C SER A 5 -1.38 -2.29 -12.48
N LEU A 6 -2.40 -1.42 -12.41
CA LEU A 6 -3.48 -1.38 -13.41
C LEU A 6 -4.13 -2.77 -13.65
N PHE A 7 -4.08 -3.66 -12.64
CA PHE A 7 -4.47 -5.09 -12.69
C PHE A 7 -3.52 -6.04 -13.43
N GLU A 8 -2.33 -5.59 -13.81
CA GLU A 8 -1.33 -6.45 -14.44
C GLU A 8 -0.61 -7.32 -13.40
N GLY A 9 -0.89 -8.62 -13.40
CA GLY A 9 -0.42 -9.56 -12.37
C GLY A 9 1.08 -9.90 -12.42
N PHE A 10 1.75 -9.62 -13.53
CA PHE A 10 3.16 -9.97 -13.76
C PHE A 10 4.09 -8.75 -13.86
N VAL A 11 3.60 -7.58 -13.46
CA VAL A 11 4.39 -6.33 -13.53
C VAL A 11 5.43 -6.25 -12.42
N ARG A 12 6.60 -5.73 -12.78
CA ARG A 12 7.72 -5.46 -11.88
C ARG A 12 8.14 -4.00 -12.01
N SER A 13 8.24 -3.29 -10.89
CA SER A 13 8.78 -1.92 -10.88
C SER A 13 10.32 -1.89 -10.89
N ASP A 14 10.90 -0.72 -11.15
CA ASP A 14 12.36 -0.51 -11.08
C ASP A 14 12.92 -0.79 -9.68
N ALA A 15 12.15 -0.47 -8.64
CA ALA A 15 12.48 -0.79 -7.24
C ALA A 15 12.29 -2.28 -6.90
N GLY A 16 11.84 -3.10 -7.86
CA GLY A 16 11.66 -4.54 -7.69
C GLY A 16 10.34 -4.95 -7.04
N ALA A 17 9.37 -4.05 -6.94
CA ALA A 17 8.02 -4.38 -6.47
C ALA A 17 7.31 -5.30 -7.48
N ARG A 18 6.52 -6.26 -6.99
CA ARG A 18 5.97 -7.35 -7.84
C ARG A 18 4.46 -7.54 -7.69
N GLY A 19 3.82 -7.85 -8.83
CA GLY A 19 2.45 -8.34 -8.91
C GLY A 19 1.37 -7.29 -8.65
N LEU A 20 0.13 -7.76 -8.46
CA LEU A 20 -1.07 -6.92 -8.38
C LEU A 20 -1.03 -5.82 -7.33
N MET A 21 -0.37 -6.08 -6.20
CA MET A 21 -0.26 -5.16 -5.06
C MET A 21 1.11 -4.51 -4.94
N GLN A 22 2.01 -4.72 -5.91
CA GLN A 22 3.36 -4.16 -5.96
C GLN A 22 4.10 -4.29 -4.62
N ILE A 23 4.21 -5.51 -4.12
CA ILE A 23 4.97 -5.78 -2.88
C ILE A 23 6.44 -5.93 -3.21
N ILE A 24 7.30 -5.23 -2.47
CA ILE A 24 8.75 -5.41 -2.55
C ILE A 24 9.19 -6.70 -1.85
N PRO A 25 10.26 -7.38 -2.31
CA PRO A 25 10.74 -8.64 -1.77
C PRO A 25 10.91 -8.67 -0.25
N SER A 26 11.53 -7.64 0.32
CA SER A 26 11.77 -7.55 1.77
C SER A 26 10.46 -7.59 2.58
N THR A 27 9.46 -6.80 2.18
CA THR A 27 8.12 -6.81 2.77
C THR A 27 7.44 -8.17 2.59
N GLY A 28 7.57 -8.79 1.42
CA GLY A 28 7.03 -10.12 1.14
C GLY A 28 7.61 -11.19 2.08
N HIS A 29 8.93 -11.19 2.27
CA HIS A 29 9.61 -12.08 3.22
C HIS A 29 9.15 -11.86 4.67
N SER A 30 9.02 -10.60 5.11
CA SER A 30 8.50 -10.28 6.44
C SER A 30 7.08 -10.82 6.66
N ILE A 31 6.19 -10.66 5.68
CA ILE A 31 4.80 -11.15 5.75
C ILE A 31 4.75 -12.67 5.73
N ALA A 32 5.56 -13.32 4.88
CA ALA A 32 5.65 -14.78 4.81
C ALA A 32 6.04 -15.37 6.17
N ALA A 33 7.03 -14.77 6.84
CA ALA A 33 7.47 -15.18 8.17
C ALA A 33 6.38 -14.96 9.25
N GLN A 34 5.67 -13.83 9.21
CA GLN A 34 4.62 -13.49 10.19
C GLN A 34 3.34 -14.32 10.02
N SER A 35 2.98 -14.68 8.78
CA SER A 35 1.74 -15.40 8.45
C SER A 35 1.87 -16.93 8.51
N GLY A 36 3.07 -17.45 8.79
CA GLY A 36 3.33 -18.90 8.77
C GLY A 36 3.24 -19.50 7.37
N TRP A 37 3.61 -18.71 6.33
CA TRP A 37 3.61 -19.19 4.96
C TRP A 37 4.60 -20.35 4.79
N PRO A 38 4.36 -21.31 3.87
CA PRO A 38 5.27 -22.42 3.64
C PRO A 38 6.74 -21.99 3.46
N PRO A 39 7.71 -22.80 3.98
CA PRO A 39 9.12 -22.43 4.02
C PRO A 39 9.78 -22.30 2.64
N ASN A 40 9.10 -22.72 1.57
CA ASN A 40 9.54 -22.59 0.19
C ASN A 40 9.04 -21.30 -0.49
N TYR A 41 8.67 -20.27 0.27
CA TYR A 41 8.35 -18.95 -0.26
C TYR A 41 9.49 -18.41 -1.13
N THR A 42 9.15 -17.87 -2.30
CA THR A 42 10.07 -17.12 -3.15
C THR A 42 9.42 -15.82 -3.60
N ASP A 43 10.23 -14.85 -4.04
CA ASP A 43 9.70 -13.58 -4.56
C ASP A 43 8.75 -13.75 -5.76
N ASP A 44 8.86 -14.86 -6.49
CA ASP A 44 7.98 -15.14 -7.64
C ASP A 44 6.56 -15.52 -7.18
N ASP A 45 6.37 -15.93 -5.93
CA ASP A 45 5.04 -16.11 -5.35
C ASP A 45 4.24 -14.79 -5.38
N LEU A 46 4.90 -13.63 -5.34
CA LEU A 46 4.24 -12.31 -5.38
C LEU A 46 3.53 -12.04 -6.72
N TYR A 47 3.88 -12.75 -7.80
CA TYR A 47 3.15 -12.67 -9.07
C TYR A 47 1.86 -13.49 -9.07
N ARG A 48 1.67 -14.39 -8.10
CA ARG A 48 0.42 -15.16 -7.98
C ARG A 48 -0.66 -14.24 -7.39
N PRO A 49 -1.80 -14.03 -8.09
CA PRO A 49 -2.82 -13.05 -7.67
C PRO A 49 -3.29 -13.23 -6.22
N LYS A 50 -3.55 -14.47 -5.80
CA LYS A 50 -3.98 -14.77 -4.42
C LYS A 50 -2.94 -14.36 -3.39
N VAL A 51 -1.66 -14.65 -3.63
CA VAL A 51 -0.57 -14.29 -2.71
C VAL A 51 -0.40 -12.78 -2.68
N SER A 52 -0.34 -12.13 -3.85
CA SER A 52 -0.20 -10.68 -3.97
C SER A 52 -1.30 -9.94 -3.21
N LEU A 53 -2.56 -10.36 -3.38
CA LEU A 53 -3.71 -9.77 -2.69
C LEU A 53 -3.68 -10.03 -1.18
N THR A 54 -3.38 -11.26 -0.75
CA THR A 54 -3.28 -11.57 0.69
C THR A 54 -2.18 -10.77 1.36
N PHE A 55 -1.00 -10.69 0.74
CA PHE A 55 0.14 -9.98 1.31
C PHE A 55 -0.09 -8.47 1.29
N GLY A 56 -0.61 -7.93 0.19
CA GLY A 56 -0.97 -6.52 0.10
C GLY A 56 -2.05 -6.11 1.10
N ALA A 57 -3.09 -6.92 1.29
CA ALA A 57 -4.12 -6.66 2.29
C ALA A 57 -3.56 -6.71 3.72
N HIS A 58 -2.71 -7.70 4.02
CA HIS A 58 -2.03 -7.80 5.31
C HIS A 58 -1.15 -6.58 5.58
N TYR A 59 -0.35 -6.17 4.59
CA TYR A 59 0.54 -5.01 4.73
C TYR A 59 -0.23 -3.71 4.93
N LEU A 60 -1.27 -3.49 4.13
CA LEU A 60 -2.15 -2.32 4.27
C LEU A 60 -2.83 -2.29 5.64
N ALA A 61 -3.34 -3.43 6.12
CA ALA A 61 -3.94 -3.53 7.44
C ALA A 61 -2.93 -3.18 8.54
N ALA A 62 -1.70 -3.69 8.46
CA ALA A 62 -0.64 -3.38 9.41
C ALA A 62 -0.31 -1.88 9.42
N GLN A 63 -0.22 -1.22 8.25
CA GLN A 63 0.01 0.24 8.20
C GLN A 63 -1.16 1.02 8.80
N ARG A 64 -2.41 0.62 8.50
CA ARG A 64 -3.58 1.27 9.10
C ARG A 64 -3.59 1.12 10.62
N SER A 65 -3.25 -0.05 11.16
CA SER A 65 -3.16 -0.25 12.61
C SER A 65 -2.03 0.56 13.24
N TYR A 66 -0.88 0.67 12.56
CA TYR A 66 0.28 1.43 13.07
C TYR A 66 -0.01 2.93 13.18
N PHE A 67 -0.87 3.48 12.32
CA PHE A 67 -1.29 4.89 12.37
C PHE A 67 -2.69 5.08 12.98
N ASP A 68 -3.12 4.23 13.91
CA ASP A 68 -4.39 4.36 14.65
C ASP A 68 -5.63 4.54 13.75
N GLY A 69 -5.62 3.91 12.58
CA GLY A 69 -6.68 3.96 11.57
C GLY A 69 -6.61 5.15 10.60
N GLN A 70 -5.68 6.09 10.79
CA GLN A 70 -5.50 7.26 9.94
C GLN A 70 -5.05 6.85 8.54
N LEU A 71 -5.85 7.21 7.54
CA LEU A 71 -5.71 6.64 6.19
C LEU A 71 -4.55 7.26 5.40
N TYR A 72 -4.35 8.57 5.47
CA TYR A 72 -3.29 9.25 4.71
C TYR A 72 -1.89 8.81 5.11
N PRO A 73 -1.50 8.78 6.40
CA PRO A 73 -0.19 8.27 6.78
C PRO A 73 -0.06 6.76 6.51
N ALA A 74 -1.13 5.97 6.60
CA ALA A 74 -1.08 4.56 6.24
C ALA A 74 -0.84 4.33 4.73
N LEU A 75 -1.47 5.12 3.85
CA LEU A 75 -1.23 5.07 2.41
C LEU A 75 0.18 5.58 2.05
N ALA A 76 0.62 6.66 2.71
CA ALA A 76 1.99 7.14 2.58
C ALA A 76 3.00 6.07 2.99
N ALA A 77 2.74 5.33 4.07
CA ALA A 77 3.59 4.25 4.53
C ALA A 77 3.61 3.06 3.56
N TYR A 78 2.49 2.75 2.93
CA TYR A 78 2.41 1.71 1.91
C TYR A 78 3.32 2.03 0.71
N ASN A 79 3.31 3.29 0.25
CA ASN A 79 4.06 3.73 -0.94
C ASN A 79 5.52 4.12 -0.64
N ALA A 80 5.76 4.89 0.42
CA ALA A 80 7.07 5.48 0.74
C ALA A 80 7.77 4.81 1.94
N GLY A 81 7.15 3.81 2.56
CA GLY A 81 7.63 3.13 3.76
C GLY A 81 7.20 3.83 5.06
N PRO A 82 7.00 3.06 6.15
CA PRO A 82 6.48 3.58 7.42
C PRO A 82 7.37 4.63 8.07
N GLY A 83 8.70 4.50 7.98
CA GLY A 83 9.62 5.48 8.58
C GLY A 83 9.45 6.90 8.01
N ASN A 84 9.29 7.03 6.69
CA ASN A 84 9.02 8.32 6.07
C ASN A 84 7.65 8.87 6.47
N ALA A 85 6.63 8.02 6.45
CA ALA A 85 5.28 8.40 6.83
C ALA A 85 5.18 8.86 8.29
N SER A 86 5.85 8.19 9.24
CA SER A 86 5.90 8.62 10.65
C SER A 86 6.53 9.99 10.80
N ILE A 87 7.67 10.24 10.15
CA ILE A 87 8.34 11.54 10.20
C ILE A 87 7.40 12.65 9.71
N TRP A 88 6.71 12.44 8.58
CA TRP A 88 5.78 13.43 8.05
C TRP A 88 4.55 13.62 8.93
N TRP A 89 4.04 12.53 9.52
CA TRP A 89 2.90 12.57 10.42
C TRP A 89 3.20 13.34 11.70
N ASP A 90 4.36 13.07 12.30
CA ASP A 90 4.82 13.78 13.50
C ASP A 90 5.01 15.28 13.22
N LEU A 91 5.61 15.63 12.08
CA LEU A 91 5.78 17.02 11.66
C LEU A 91 4.44 17.74 11.42
N SER A 92 3.40 17.01 11.02
CA SER A 92 2.06 17.55 10.83
C SER A 92 1.29 17.77 12.13
N GLY A 93 1.79 17.27 13.26
CA GLY A 93 1.06 17.31 14.53
C GLY A 93 -0.26 16.54 14.50
N GLY A 94 -0.39 15.56 13.59
CA GLY A 94 -1.61 14.79 13.38
C GLY A 94 -2.69 15.49 12.53
N ASP A 95 -2.38 16.63 11.93
CA ASP A 95 -3.28 17.32 11.00
C ASP A 95 -3.14 16.71 9.59
N SER A 96 -4.24 16.17 9.06
CA SER A 96 -4.25 15.50 7.75
C SER A 96 -4.07 16.44 6.57
N ASP A 97 -4.51 17.69 6.67
CA ASP A 97 -4.36 18.68 5.60
C ASP A 97 -2.91 19.15 5.55
N LEU A 98 -2.33 19.47 6.71
CA LEU A 98 -0.92 19.80 6.82
C LEU A 98 -0.02 18.61 6.44
N PHE A 99 -0.42 17.38 6.78
CA PHE A 99 0.31 16.17 6.40
C PHE A 99 0.52 16.08 4.89
N LEU A 100 -0.53 16.32 4.09
CA LEU A 100 -0.44 16.27 2.64
C LEU A 100 0.54 17.30 2.05
N GLU A 101 0.69 18.46 2.70
CA GLU A 101 1.66 19.50 2.33
C GLU A 101 3.10 19.17 2.79
N ILE A 102 3.26 18.40 3.87
CA ILE A 102 4.56 18.00 4.42
C ILE A 102 5.23 16.87 3.62
N ILE A 103 4.44 16.02 2.95
CA ILE A 103 4.98 14.90 2.14
C ILE A 103 5.95 15.43 1.10
N ARG A 104 7.22 15.07 1.26
CA ARG A 104 8.31 15.56 0.42
C ARG A 104 8.38 14.87 -0.94
N TYR A 105 7.82 13.67 -1.04
CA TYR A 105 7.84 12.89 -2.28
C TYR A 105 6.62 13.23 -3.13
N GLY A 106 6.85 13.81 -4.31
CA GLY A 106 5.79 14.14 -5.26
C GLY A 106 4.99 12.89 -5.66
N GLU A 107 5.69 11.79 -5.93
CA GLU A 107 5.08 10.50 -6.23
C GLU A 107 4.10 10.05 -5.14
N THR A 108 4.46 10.19 -3.86
CA THR A 108 3.58 9.78 -2.74
C THR A 108 2.35 10.67 -2.62
N ARG A 109 2.48 11.98 -2.87
CA ARG A 109 1.32 12.88 -2.92
C ARG A 109 0.36 12.50 -4.05
N ASP A 110 0.90 12.24 -5.24
CA ASP A 110 0.10 11.83 -6.39
C ASP A 110 -0.50 10.43 -6.22
N TYR A 111 0.22 9.52 -5.55
CA TYR A 111 -0.27 8.21 -5.18
C TYR A 111 -1.50 8.28 -4.28
N ILE A 112 -1.46 9.08 -3.21
CA ILE A 112 -2.60 9.25 -2.28
C ILE A 112 -3.80 9.83 -3.03
N ARG A 113 -3.58 10.86 -3.87
CA ARG A 113 -4.64 11.45 -4.70
C ARG A 113 -5.27 10.41 -5.63
N GLY A 114 -4.46 9.65 -6.36
CA GLY A 114 -4.94 8.60 -7.26
C GLY A 114 -5.72 7.50 -6.55
N ILE A 115 -5.28 7.07 -5.36
CA ILE A 115 -6.03 6.13 -4.53
C ILE A 115 -7.41 6.70 -4.16
N TYR A 116 -7.49 7.97 -3.76
CA TYR A 116 -8.75 8.59 -3.38
C TYR A 116 -9.73 8.72 -4.56
N GLU A 117 -9.22 9.07 -5.75
CA GLU A 117 -10.02 9.12 -6.98
C GLU A 117 -10.61 7.75 -7.31
N VAL A 118 -9.76 6.71 -7.35
CA VAL A 118 -10.19 5.33 -7.58
C VAL A 118 -11.17 4.87 -6.50
N PHE A 119 -10.87 5.11 -5.23
CA PHE A 119 -11.75 4.76 -4.12
C PHE A 119 -13.13 5.40 -4.26
N SER A 120 -13.20 6.67 -4.64
CA SER A 120 -14.47 7.37 -4.85
C SER A 120 -15.30 6.77 -5.98
N ILE A 121 -14.64 6.34 -7.06
CA ILE A 121 -15.30 5.62 -8.18
C ILE A 121 -15.82 4.27 -7.69
N TYR A 122 -14.98 3.47 -7.02
CA TYR A 122 -15.38 2.17 -6.48
C TYR A 122 -16.54 2.31 -5.50
N ARG A 123 -16.44 3.24 -4.54
CA ARG A 123 -17.52 3.52 -3.59
C ARG A 123 -18.81 3.85 -4.33
N ARG A 124 -18.80 4.72 -5.35
CA ARG A 124 -20.00 5.01 -6.15
C ARG A 124 -20.56 3.80 -6.89
N LEU A 125 -19.71 2.90 -7.40
CA LEU A 125 -20.16 1.71 -8.12
C LEU A 125 -20.79 0.67 -7.19
N TYR A 126 -20.25 0.51 -5.98
CA TYR A 126 -20.69 -0.51 -5.02
C TYR A 126 -21.72 0.00 -3.99
N ASP A 127 -21.77 1.31 -3.70
CA ASP A 127 -22.87 1.93 -2.94
C ASP A 127 -24.17 1.91 -3.74
N ARG A 128 -24.07 1.84 -5.08
CA ARG A 128 -25.19 1.58 -5.99
C ARG A 128 -25.48 0.09 -6.07
N THR A 129 -25.81 -0.51 -4.94
CA THR A 129 -26.59 -1.76 -4.96
C THR A 129 -28.07 -1.35 -5.03
N PRO A 130 -28.92 -1.92 -5.90
CA PRO A 130 -30.36 -1.64 -5.91
C PRO A 130 -31.04 -1.96 -4.57
#